data_AF-A0A950HAS1-F1
#
_entry.id   AF-A0A950HAS1-F1
#
_cell.length_a   1.000
_cell.length_b   1.000
_cell.length_c   1.000
_cell.angle_alpha   90.00
_cell.angle_beta   90.00
_cell.angle_gamma   90.00
#
_symmetry.space_group_name_H-M   'P 1'
#
loop_
_entity.id
_entity.type
_entity.pdbx_description
1 polymer ?
#
loop_
_entity_poly.entity_id
_entity_poly.type
_entity_poly.pdbx_seq_one_letter_code
_entity_poly.pdbx_strand_id
1 'polypeptide(L)'
;MPETAELDPEDVKIVTLARSALARTGAQEGAAVRDTAGRAYTGVTVALPSLALTALQAAVAAAVASGATGLEAAVVVSGSGSVDAASLAAVHELGPAAPVLVADQRGNIRDVLRAVT
;
A
#
# COMPACT_ATOMS: atom_id res chain seq x y z
N MET A 1 8.91 26.55 0.28
CA MET A 1 8.91 25.16 0.80
C MET A 1 7.51 24.66 0.58
N PRO A 2 7.26 23.50 -0.06
CA PRO A 2 5.89 23.01 -0.12
C PRO A 2 5.45 22.71 1.31
N GLU A 3 4.25 23.14 1.65
CA GLU A 3 3.59 22.86 2.91
C GLU A 3 3.39 21.35 2.99
N THR A 4 4.18 20.67 3.82
CA THR A 4 3.96 19.25 4.12
C THR A 4 2.70 19.21 4.98
N ALA A 5 1.54 19.10 4.35
CA ALA A 5 0.31 18.80 5.07
C ALA A 5 0.57 17.56 5.94
N GLU A 6 0.34 17.70 7.24
CA GLU A 6 0.51 16.61 8.19
C GLU A 6 -0.38 15.45 7.73
N LEU A 7 0.20 14.25 7.61
CA LEU A 7 -0.56 13.08 7.15
C LEU A 7 -1.70 12.80 8.12
N ASP A 8 -2.83 12.34 7.58
CA ASP A 8 -3.90 11.80 8.41
C ASP A 8 -3.37 10.67 9.31
N PRO A 9 -3.75 10.61 10.61
CA PRO A 9 -3.29 9.56 11.52
C PRO A 9 -3.53 8.12 11.02
N GLU A 10 -4.62 7.85 10.31
CA GLU A 10 -4.89 6.53 9.74
C GLU A 10 -3.96 6.22 8.55
N ASP A 11 -3.51 7.22 7.81
CA ASP A 11 -2.50 7.07 6.77
C ASP A 11 -1.11 6.83 7.39
N VAL A 12 -0.76 7.54 8.47
CA VAL A 12 0.47 7.28 9.25
C VAL A 12 0.52 5.84 9.75
N LYS A 13 -0.62 5.31 10.20
CA LYS A 13 -0.75 3.94 10.68
C LYS A 13 -0.44 2.91 9.59
N ILE A 14 -1.01 3.02 8.40
CA ILE A 14 -0.70 2.08 7.31
C ILE A 14 0.75 2.22 6.81
N VAL A 15 1.32 3.44 6.79
CA VAL A 15 2.75 3.65 6.48
C VAL A 15 3.63 2.91 7.48
N THR A 16 3.31 3.03 8.77
CA THR A 16 4.05 2.35 9.84
C THR A 16 3.99 0.83 9.69
N LEU A 17 2.79 0.29 9.45
CA LEU A 17 2.59 -1.15 9.25
C LEU A 17 3.38 -1.69 8.04
N ALA A 18 3.33 -0.99 6.90
CA ALA A 18 4.07 -1.37 5.69
C ALA A 18 5.58 -1.39 5.93
N ARG A 19 6.11 -0.36 6.62
CA ARG A 19 7.54 -0.30 6.99
C ARG A 19 7.94 -1.41 7.94
N SER A 20 7.13 -1.69 8.95
CA SER A 20 7.41 -2.78 9.89
C SER A 20 7.43 -4.14 9.20
N ALA A 21 6.53 -4.37 8.23
CA ALA A 21 6.51 -5.60 7.44
C ALA A 21 7.76 -5.73 6.56
N LEU A 22 8.17 -4.65 5.87
CA LEU A 22 9.42 -4.60 5.11
C LEU A 22 10.62 -4.90 6.01
N ALA A 23 10.77 -4.17 7.12
CA ALA A 23 11.91 -4.31 8.03
C ALA A 23 12.03 -5.71 8.65
N ARG A 24 10.89 -6.36 8.96
CA ARG A 24 10.86 -7.72 9.51
C ARG A 24 11.34 -8.78 8.52
N THR A 25 11.06 -8.59 7.23
CA THR A 25 11.26 -9.61 6.19
C THR A 25 12.50 -9.38 5.33
N GLY A 26 13.00 -8.14 5.26
CA GLY A 26 14.07 -7.76 4.32
C GLY A 26 13.62 -7.78 2.86
N ALA A 27 12.31 -7.79 2.59
CA ALA A 27 11.77 -7.74 1.24
C ALA A 27 12.07 -6.41 0.55
N GLN A 28 11.95 -6.39 -0.78
CA GLN A 28 12.20 -5.18 -1.58
C GLN A 28 11.17 -4.07 -1.31
N GLU A 29 9.93 -4.46 -1.07
CA GLU A 29 8.82 -3.55 -0.81
C GLU A 29 7.95 -4.08 0.33
N GLY A 30 7.32 -3.15 1.04
CA GLY A 30 6.25 -3.41 2.00
C GLY A 30 5.03 -2.57 1.62
N ALA A 31 3.85 -3.08 1.89
CA ALA A 31 2.61 -2.39 1.59
C ALA A 31 1.58 -2.64 2.69
N ALA A 32 0.61 -1.73 2.75
CA ALA A 32 -0.57 -1.92 3.56
C ALA A 32 -1.79 -1.30 2.87
N VAL A 33 -2.96 -1.92 3.04
CA VAL A 33 -4.25 -1.36 2.62
C VAL A 33 -5.17 -1.23 3.82
N ARG A 34 -6.01 -0.19 3.83
CA ARG A 34 -7.04 0.05 4.84
C ARG A 34 -8.42 -0.13 4.20
N ASP A 35 -9.25 -0.96 4.81
CA ASP A 35 -10.62 -1.19 4.35
C ASP A 35 -11.62 -0.21 4.95
N THR A 36 -12.84 -0.18 4.42
CA THR A 36 -13.91 0.73 4.88
C THR A 36 -14.43 0.44 6.30
N ALA A 37 -13.95 -0.63 6.94
CA ALA A 37 -14.23 -0.96 8.33
C ALA A 37 -13.05 -0.57 9.25
N GLY A 38 -12.02 0.10 8.73
CA GLY A 38 -10.83 0.56 9.46
C GLY A 38 -9.80 -0.55 9.73
N ARG A 39 -9.96 -1.74 9.14
CA ARG A 39 -9.00 -2.85 9.26
C ARG A 39 -7.85 -2.63 8.29
N ALA A 40 -6.63 -2.95 8.72
CA ALA A 40 -5.44 -2.85 7.89
C ALA A 40 -4.87 -4.23 7.55
N TYR A 41 -4.47 -4.40 6.29
CA TYR A 41 -3.89 -5.64 5.77
C TYR A 41 -2.50 -5.32 5.21
N THR A 42 -1.50 -6.12 5.58
CA THR A 42 -0.11 -5.88 5.19
C THR A 42 0.37 -6.93 4.21
N GLY A 43 1.25 -6.51 3.31
CA GLY A 43 1.92 -7.37 2.33
C GLY A 43 3.37 -6.95 2.17
N VAL A 44 4.19 -7.88 1.68
CA VAL A 44 5.56 -7.62 1.23
C VAL A 44 5.75 -8.30 -0.12
N THR A 45 6.78 -7.90 -0.86
CA THR A 45 7.09 -8.56 -2.15
C THR A 45 7.24 -10.07 -1.95
N VAL A 46 6.54 -10.85 -2.76
CA VAL A 46 6.69 -12.31 -2.85
C VAL A 46 7.48 -12.61 -4.12
N ALA A 47 8.61 -13.29 -3.99
CA ALA A 47 9.52 -13.59 -5.10
C ALA A 47 9.80 -15.10 -5.21
N LEU A 48 8.74 -15.92 -5.21
CA LEU A 48 8.86 -17.36 -5.44
C LEU A 48 8.82 -17.65 -6.96
N PRO A 49 9.47 -18.72 -7.44
CA PRO A 49 9.48 -19.06 -8.87
C PRO A 49 8.09 -19.24 -9.49
N SER A 50 7.14 -19.77 -8.71
CA SER A 50 5.77 -20.07 -9.18
C SER A 50 4.73 -19.07 -8.68
N LEU A 51 5.11 -18.13 -7.82
CA LEU A 51 4.20 -17.12 -7.26
C LEU A 51 4.99 -15.86 -6.95
N ALA A 52 4.90 -14.89 -7.85
CA ALA A 52 5.46 -13.57 -7.68
C ALA A 52 4.33 -12.56 -7.49
N LEU A 53 4.40 -11.77 -6.42
CA LEU A 53 3.44 -10.71 -6.13
C LEU A 53 4.21 -9.46 -5.71
N THR A 54 3.74 -8.30 -6.16
CA THR A 54 4.18 -7.04 -5.54
C THR A 54 3.69 -6.98 -4.10
N ALA A 55 4.29 -6.10 -3.29
CA ALA A 55 3.83 -5.94 -1.92
C ALA A 55 2.36 -5.50 -1.85
N LEU A 56 1.96 -4.61 -2.77
CA LEU A 56 0.59 -4.09 -2.83
C LEU A 56 -0.41 -5.18 -3.24
N GLN A 57 -0.08 -6.01 -4.24
CA GLN A 57 -0.90 -7.16 -4.62
C GLN A 57 -1.08 -8.12 -3.45
N ALA A 58 -0.02 -8.41 -2.69
CA ALA A 58 -0.11 -9.28 -1.52
C ALA A 58 -1.02 -8.69 -0.42
N ALA A 59 -0.95 -7.37 -0.18
CA ALA A 59 -1.82 -6.69 0.79
C ALA A 59 -3.30 -6.71 0.35
N VAL A 60 -3.57 -6.42 -0.92
CA VAL A 60 -4.93 -6.49 -1.50
C VAL A 60 -5.48 -7.91 -1.44
N ALA A 61 -4.68 -8.92 -1.82
CA ALA A 61 -5.08 -10.32 -1.74
C ALA A 61 -5.44 -10.73 -0.31
N ALA A 62 -4.67 -10.30 0.70
CA ALA A 62 -4.97 -10.54 2.10
C ALA A 62 -6.29 -9.87 2.55
N ALA A 63 -6.56 -8.65 2.10
CA ALA A 63 -7.80 -7.93 2.36
C ALA A 63 -9.01 -8.68 1.77
N VAL A 64 -8.94 -9.03 0.49
CA VAL A 64 -9.99 -9.79 -0.22
C VAL A 64 -10.24 -11.14 0.42
N ALA A 65 -9.18 -11.90 0.71
CA ALA A 65 -9.29 -13.20 1.38
C ALA A 65 -9.91 -13.11 2.79
N SER A 66 -9.81 -11.94 3.43
CA SER A 66 -10.41 -11.65 4.73
C SER A 66 -11.83 -11.07 4.64
N GLY A 67 -12.39 -10.96 3.44
CA GLY A 67 -13.74 -10.46 3.19
C GLY A 67 -13.86 -8.93 3.21
N ALA A 68 -12.78 -8.18 2.96
CA ALA A 68 -12.88 -6.75 2.72
C ALA A 68 -13.64 -6.50 1.40
N THR A 69 -14.70 -5.70 1.46
CA THR A 69 -15.55 -5.37 0.29
C THR A 69 -15.23 -3.99 -0.31
N GLY A 70 -14.37 -3.21 0.35
CA GLY A 70 -13.94 -1.91 -0.16
C GLY A 70 -12.66 -1.44 0.51
N LEU A 71 -11.89 -0.63 -0.21
CA LEU A 71 -10.65 -0.01 0.28
C LEU A 71 -10.80 1.52 0.32
N GLU A 72 -10.27 2.13 1.36
CA GLU A 72 -10.28 3.58 1.53
C GLU A 72 -8.90 4.22 1.37
N ALA A 73 -7.81 3.47 1.54
CA ALA A 73 -6.45 3.92 1.27
C ALA A 73 -5.49 2.74 1.10
N ALA A 74 -4.38 2.96 0.42
CA ALA A 74 -3.27 2.03 0.31
C ALA A 74 -1.92 2.75 0.42
N VAL A 75 -0.87 2.04 0.81
CA VAL A 75 0.49 2.53 0.80
C VAL A 75 1.46 1.48 0.28
N VAL A 76 2.47 1.94 -0.47
CA VAL A 76 3.65 1.17 -0.85
C VAL A 76 4.89 1.87 -0.32
N VAL A 77 5.75 1.11 0.35
CA VAL A 77 7.07 1.51 0.83
C VAL A 77 8.10 0.79 -0.03
N SER A 78 8.82 1.53 -0.85
CA SER A 78 9.84 0.94 -1.74
C SER A 78 11.03 1.89 -1.96
N GLY A 79 12.11 1.34 -2.50
CA GLY A 79 13.24 2.16 -3.00
C GLY A 79 13.02 2.69 -4.42
N SER A 80 12.13 2.07 -5.20
CA SER A 80 11.84 2.43 -6.60
C SER A 80 10.98 3.69 -6.71
N GLY A 81 10.09 3.92 -5.75
CA GLY A 81 9.12 5.02 -5.80
C GLY A 81 8.06 4.87 -6.90
N SER A 82 7.92 3.68 -7.51
CA SER A 82 6.94 3.41 -8.57
C SER A 82 6.00 2.27 -8.15
N VAL A 83 4.74 2.37 -8.55
CA VAL A 83 3.74 1.29 -8.41
C VAL A 83 3.31 0.87 -9.82
N ASP A 84 3.26 -0.43 -10.09
CA ASP A 84 2.83 -0.92 -11.40
C ASP A 84 1.31 -0.78 -11.59
N ALA A 85 0.89 -0.75 -12.86
CA ALA A 85 -0.50 -0.52 -13.23
C ALA A 85 -1.46 -1.60 -12.72
N ALA A 86 -1.04 -2.87 -12.65
CA ALA A 86 -1.90 -3.95 -12.19
C ALA A 86 -2.14 -3.86 -10.67
N SER A 87 -1.12 -3.48 -9.90
CA SER A 87 -1.26 -3.22 -8.47
C SER A 87 -2.19 -2.03 -8.19
N LEU A 88 -2.08 -0.95 -8.96
CA LEU A 88 -3.01 0.20 -8.87
C LEU A 88 -4.45 -0.19 -9.22
N ALA A 89 -4.63 -0.93 -10.30
CA ALA A 89 -5.95 -1.40 -10.72
C ALA A 89 -6.61 -2.26 -9.62
N ALA A 90 -5.87 -3.17 -9.00
CA ALA A 90 -6.39 -4.02 -7.93
C ALA A 90 -6.88 -3.23 -6.70
N VAL A 91 -6.20 -2.12 -6.35
CA VAL A 91 -6.71 -1.22 -5.30
C VAL A 91 -7.98 -0.53 -5.76
N HIS A 92 -7.99 0.00 -6.98
CA HIS A 92 -9.11 0.78 -7.49
C HIS A 92 -10.36 -0.05 -7.83
N GLU A 93 -10.24 -1.36 -8.02
CA GLU A 93 -11.37 -2.29 -8.10
C GLU A 93 -12.18 -2.34 -6.78
N LEU A 94 -11.51 -2.27 -5.62
CA LEU A 94 -12.16 -2.22 -4.31
C LEU A 94 -12.37 -0.79 -3.81
N GLY A 95 -11.61 0.18 -4.31
CA GLY A 95 -11.66 1.57 -3.89
C GLY A 95 -11.40 2.51 -5.04
N PRO A 96 -12.41 2.83 -5.89
CA PRO A 96 -12.23 3.67 -7.07
C PRO A 96 -11.61 5.03 -6.78
N ALA A 97 -11.84 5.57 -5.57
CA ALA A 97 -11.29 6.84 -5.11
C ALA A 97 -10.14 6.69 -4.08
N ALA A 98 -9.76 5.46 -3.71
CA ALA A 98 -8.77 5.22 -2.67
C ALA A 98 -7.39 5.75 -3.11
N PRO A 99 -6.76 6.68 -2.36
CA PRO A 99 -5.41 7.12 -2.66
C PRO A 99 -4.41 5.98 -2.42
N VAL A 100 -3.39 5.91 -3.27
CA VAL A 100 -2.23 5.05 -3.08
C VAL A 100 -1.02 5.92 -2.76
N LEU A 101 -0.63 5.92 -1.49
CA LEU A 101 0.54 6.64 -1.00
C LEU A 101 1.81 5.89 -1.39
N VAL A 102 2.78 6.61 -1.95
CA VAL A 102 4.10 6.06 -2.28
C VAL A 102 5.11 6.66 -1.32
N ALA A 103 5.72 5.82 -0.50
CA ALA A 103 6.68 6.22 0.52
C ALA A 103 8.06 5.63 0.24
N ASP A 104 9.11 6.37 0.63
CA ASP A 104 10.45 5.80 0.69
C ASP A 104 10.60 4.83 1.90
N GLN A 105 11.73 4.11 1.96
CA GLN A 105 12.01 3.17 3.07
C GLN A 105 12.09 3.84 4.46
N ARG A 106 12.24 5.17 4.53
CA ARG A 106 12.20 5.94 5.79
C ARG A 106 10.77 6.31 6.19
N GLY A 107 9.79 6.12 5.31
CA GLY A 107 8.39 6.47 5.51
C GLY A 107 8.01 7.86 5.05
N ASN A 108 8.90 8.57 4.34
CA ASN A 108 8.55 9.87 3.78
C ASN A 108 7.69 9.65 2.54
N ILE A 109 6.51 10.27 2.51
CA ILE A 109 5.66 10.25 1.33
C ILE A 109 6.33 11.04 0.20
N ARG A 110 6.45 10.38 -0.95
CA ARG A 110 7.04 10.91 -2.18
C ARG A 110 5.99 11.25 -3.22
N ASP A 111 4.89 10.49 -3.24
CA ASP A 111 3.78 10.72 -4.16
C ASP A 111 2.45 10.20 -3.56
N VAL A 112 1.34 10.68 -4.09
CA VAL A 112 -0.02 10.19 -3.79
C VAL A 112 -0.76 10.00 -5.10
N LEU A 113 -0.83 8.74 -5.53
CA LEU A 113 -1.50 8.34 -6.75
C LEU A 113 -3.02 8.29 -6.50
N ARG A 114 -3.79 8.91 -7.37
CA ARG A 114 -5.25 8.91 -7.35
C ARG A 114 -5.77 8.42 -8.68
N ALA A 115 -6.94 7.79 -8.68
CA ALA A 115 -7.60 7.44 -9.92
C ALA A 115 -7.86 8.70 -10.76
N VAL A 116 -7.60 8.59 -12.06
CA VAL A 116 -7.95 9.63 -13.03
C VAL A 116 -9.43 9.42 -13.37
N THR A 117 -10.26 10.41 -13.05
CA THR A 117 -11.70 10.43 -13.37
C THR A 117 -11.93 10.47 -14.87
#